data_AF-A0A524LAR9-F1
#
_entry.id   AF-A0A524LAR9-F1
#
_cell.length_a   1.000
_cell.length_b   1.000
_cell.length_c   1.000
_cell.angle_alpha   90.00
_cell.angle_beta   90.00
_cell.angle_gamma   90.00
#
_symmetry.space_group_name_H-M   'P 1'
#
loop_
_entity.id
_entity.type
_entity.pdbx_description
1 polymer ?
#
loop_
_entity_poly.entity_id
_entity_poly.type
_entity_poly.pdbx_seq_one_letter_code
_entity_poly.pdbx_strand_id
1 'polypeptide(L)'
;FYFDWPLFLSLANEQDSVIFENDLDVDIRQWLPGFNANAVSVHLPENLAAGEYRVKLAIHDPLKDKPGVLFANTGKDESGRYLVSYLTIK
;
A
#
# COMPACT_ATOMS: atom_id res chain seq x y z
N PHE A 1 -13.78 -1.12 15.75
CA PHE A 1 -13.69 -1.40 14.30
C PHE A 1 -14.78 -0.69 13.48
N TYR A 2 -15.21 0.53 13.87
CA TYR A 2 -16.18 1.31 13.08
C TYR A 2 -15.51 2.37 12.20
N PHE A 3 -14.27 2.77 12.53
CA PHE A 3 -13.51 3.71 11.73
C PHE A 3 -13.17 3.11 10.36
N ASP A 4 -13.07 3.99 9.37
CA ASP A 4 -12.56 3.63 8.06
C ASP A 4 -11.05 3.42 8.18
N TRP A 5 -10.55 2.28 7.72
CA TRP A 5 -9.14 1.91 7.84
C TRP A 5 -8.55 1.85 6.43
N PRO A 6 -8.14 3.00 5.87
CA PRO A 6 -7.80 3.10 4.47
C PRO A 6 -6.59 2.25 4.12
N LEU A 7 -6.66 1.61 2.96
CA LEU A 7 -5.60 0.78 2.42
C LEU A 7 -4.77 1.61 1.45
N PHE A 8 -3.50 1.82 1.79
CA PHE A 8 -2.57 2.59 0.98
C PHE A 8 -1.63 1.71 0.18
N LEU A 9 -1.37 2.14 -1.05
CA LEU A 9 -0.27 1.68 -1.89
C LEU A 9 0.84 2.73 -1.90
N SER A 10 2.06 2.30 -1.63
CA SER A 10 3.26 3.12 -1.76
C SER A 10 4.18 2.54 -2.83
N LEU A 11 4.75 3.38 -3.69
CA LEU A 11 5.89 3.03 -4.52
C LEU A 11 7.16 3.57 -3.87
N ALA A 12 8.12 2.69 -3.65
CA ALA A 12 9.45 3.05 -3.17
C ALA A 12 10.50 2.77 -4.25
N ASN A 13 11.50 3.65 -4.34
CA ASN A 13 12.64 3.43 -5.23
C ASN A 13 13.62 2.40 -4.65
N GLU A 14 14.74 2.17 -5.34
CA GLU A 14 15.77 1.21 -4.91
C GLU A 14 16.37 1.53 -3.53
N GLN A 15 16.39 2.81 -3.13
CA GLN A 15 16.86 3.27 -1.82
C GLN A 15 15.77 3.22 -0.74
N ASP A 16 14.64 2.56 -1.01
CA ASP A 16 13.45 2.46 -0.13
C ASP A 16 12.80 3.81 0.21
N SER A 17 13.12 4.86 -0.55
CA SER A 17 12.44 6.15 -0.44
C SER A 17 11.10 6.08 -1.15
N VAL A 18 10.02 6.42 -0.44
CA VAL A 18 8.67 6.49 -1.01
C VAL A 18 8.55 7.73 -1.88
N ILE A 19 8.26 7.49 -3.16
CA ILE A 19 8.15 8.52 -4.20
C ILE A 19 6.69 8.76 -4.62
N PHE A 20 5.79 7.84 -4.29
CA PHE A 20 4.37 7.94 -4.56
C PHE A 20 3.59 7.13 -3.52
N GLU A 21 2.45 7.66 -3.09
CA GLU A 21 1.54 7.00 -2.17
C GLU A 21 0.10 7.34 -2.55
N ASN A 22 -0.80 6.37 -2.48
CA ASN A 22 -2.19 6.50 -2.90
C ASN A 22 -3.12 5.65 -2.05
N ASP A 23 -4.21 6.25 -1.60
CA ASP A 23 -5.34 5.53 -1.01
C ASP A 23 -6.05 4.74 -2.12
N LEU A 24 -6.26 3.44 -1.89
CA LEU A 24 -6.88 2.54 -2.85
C LEU A 24 -8.42 2.58 -2.82
N ASP A 25 -9.03 3.34 -1.90
CA ASP A 25 -10.50 3.44 -1.73
C ASP A 25 -11.15 2.05 -1.52
N VAL A 26 -10.44 1.17 -0.79
CA VAL A 26 -10.91 -0.18 -0.46
C VAL A 26 -11.43 -0.21 0.98
N ASP A 27 -12.71 -0.51 1.15
CA ASP A 27 -13.30 -0.74 2.48
C ASP A 27 -12.94 -2.13 3.01
N ILE A 28 -11.85 -2.21 3.79
CA ILE A 28 -11.40 -3.47 4.39
C ILE A 28 -12.37 -4.05 5.43
N ARG A 29 -13.37 -3.28 5.89
CA ARG A 29 -14.41 -3.80 6.81
C ARG A 29 -15.33 -4.80 6.11
N GLN A 30 -15.36 -4.78 4.78
CA GLN A 30 -16.08 -5.76 3.96
C GLN A 30 -15.31 -7.07 3.79
N TRP A 31 -14.05 -7.15 4.23
CA TRP A 31 -13.25 -8.37 4.16
C TRP A 31 -13.66 -9.33 5.28
N LEU A 32 -14.80 -9.99 5.07
CA LEU A 32 -15.30 -11.02 5.97
C LEU A 32 -14.38 -12.25 5.95
N PRO A 33 -14.42 -13.09 7.00
CA PRO A 33 -13.61 -14.30 7.06
C PRO A 33 -13.74 -15.16 5.79
N GLY A 34 -12.61 -15.53 5.22
CA GLY A 34 -12.54 -16.25 3.96
C GLY A 34 -11.64 -15.54 2.95
N PHE A 35 -11.70 -16.01 1.71
CA PHE A 35 -10.96 -15.39 0.62
C PHE A 35 -11.71 -14.17 0.09
N ASN A 36 -11.00 -13.05 -0.03
CA ASN A 36 -11.51 -11.81 -0.61
C ASN A 36 -10.59 -11.42 -1.78
N ALA A 37 -11.19 -10.93 -2.87
CA ALA A 37 -10.47 -10.39 -4.01
C ALA A 37 -10.98 -8.98 -4.31
N ASN A 38 -10.04 -8.04 -4.48
CA ASN A 38 -10.35 -6.66 -4.83
C ASN A 38 -9.51 -6.30 -6.07
N ALA A 39 -10.12 -5.60 -7.02
CA ALA A 39 -9.45 -5.08 -8.21
C ALA A 39 -9.51 -3.55 -8.16
N VAL A 40 -8.36 -2.91 -8.16
CA VAL A 40 -8.22 -1.45 -8.07
C VAL A 40 -7.32 -0.95 -9.20
N SER A 41 -7.59 0.27 -9.66
CA SER A 41 -6.77 0.95 -10.66
C SER A 41 -6.14 2.19 -10.02
N VAL A 42 -4.82 2.31 -10.15
CA VAL A 42 -4.05 3.42 -9.58
C VAL A 42 -3.45 4.24 -10.71
N HIS A 43 -3.69 5.55 -10.69
CA HIS A 43 -3.06 6.47 -11.63
C HIS A 43 -1.67 6.83 -11.10
N LEU A 44 -0.64 6.47 -11.87
CA LEU A 44 0.74 6.82 -11.55
C LEU A 44 1.08 8.23 -12.06
N PRO A 45 1.94 8.99 -11.36
CA PRO A 45 2.46 10.25 -11.88
C PRO A 45 3.19 10.05 -13.21
N GLU A 46 2.95 10.93 -14.18
CA GLU A 46 3.56 10.81 -15.52
C GLU A 46 5.07 11.05 -15.52
N ASN A 47 5.59 11.72 -14.49
CA ASN A 47 6.99 12.10 -14.36
C ASN A 47 7.84 11.10 -13.55
N LEU A 48 7.37 9.86 -13.39
CA LEU A 48 8.18 8.81 -12.78
C LEU A 48 9.36 8.46 -13.68
N ALA A 49 10.57 8.42 -13.09
CA ALA A 49 11.76 8.01 -13.80
C ALA A 49 11.66 6.52 -14.22
N ALA A 50 12.31 6.17 -15.32
CA ALA A 50 12.47 4.76 -15.67
C ALA A 50 13.29 4.04 -14.59
N GLY A 51 12.87 2.83 -14.22
CA GLY A 51 13.50 2.07 -13.13
C GLY A 51 12.59 1.01 -12.52
N GLU A 52 13.13 0.30 -11.54
CA GLU A 52 12.40 -0.64 -10.71
C GLU A 52 11.90 0.03 -9.42
N TYR A 53 10.63 -0.21 -9.11
CA TYR A 53 9.96 0.28 -7.92
C TYR A 53 9.43 -0.87 -7.10
N ARG A 54 9.55 -0.74 -5.78
CA ARG A 54 8.96 -1.64 -4.80
C ARG A 54 7.53 -1.19 -4.53
N VAL A 55 6.57 -2.08 -4.76
CA VAL A 55 5.16 -1.87 -4.45
C VAL A 55 4.91 -2.36 -3.03
N LYS A 56 4.50 -1.45 -2.15
CA LYS A 56 4.23 -1.74 -0.73
C LYS A 56 2.78 -1.41 -0.37
N LEU A 57 2.22 -2.14 0.59
CA LEU A 57 0.88 -1.89 1.14
C LEU A 57 0.91 -1.62 2.64
N ALA A 58 0.03 -0.76 3.13
CA ALA A 58 -0.24 -0.59 4.55
C ALA A 58 -1.70 -0.20 4.81
N ILE A 59 -2.22 -0.59 5.97
CA ILE A 59 -3.50 -0.08 6.47
C ILE A 59 -3.20 1.07 7.43
N HIS A 60 -3.65 2.28 7.09
CA HIS A 60 -3.41 3.46 7.90
C HIS A 60 -4.40 3.55 9.07
N ASP A 61 -3.91 3.99 10.23
CA ASP A 61 -4.72 4.44 11.35
C ASP A 61 -5.40 5.75 10.96
N PRO A 62 -6.74 5.81 10.88
CA PRO A 62 -7.46 6.99 10.41
C PRO A 62 -7.27 8.24 11.27
N LEU A 63 -6.76 8.09 12.51
CA LEU A 63 -6.48 9.23 13.38
C LEU A 63 -5.05 9.74 13.25
N LYS A 64 -4.12 8.91 12.76
CA LYS A 64 -2.68 9.24 12.68
C LYS A 64 -2.16 9.38 11.27
N ASP A 65 -2.93 8.90 10.29
CA ASP A 65 -2.57 8.81 8.88
C ASP A 65 -1.20 8.14 8.67
N LYS A 66 -1.02 7.02 9.37
CA LYS A 66 0.20 6.20 9.36
C LYS A 66 -0.16 4.73 9.51
N PRO A 67 0.69 3.79 9.06
CA PRO A 67 0.44 2.37 9.26
C PRO A 67 0.11 2.05 10.71
N GLY A 68 -1.06 1.45 10.92
CA GLY A 68 -1.64 1.22 12.25
C GLY A 68 -2.20 -0.18 12.48
N VAL A 69 -2.58 -0.86 11.40
CA VAL A 69 -2.96 -2.28 11.41
C VAL A 69 -1.94 -3.06 10.62
N LEU A 70 -1.45 -4.14 11.22
CA LEU A 70 -0.43 -5.01 10.66
C LEU A 70 -1.06 -6.19 9.93
N PHE A 71 -0.59 -6.47 8.72
CA PHE A 71 -0.88 -7.73 8.05
C PHE A 71 -0.12 -8.89 8.70
N ALA A 72 -0.70 -10.08 8.65
CA ALA A 72 -0.02 -11.32 9.01
C ALA A 72 0.94 -11.82 7.90
N ASN A 73 1.58 -10.90 7.19
CA ASN A 73 2.48 -11.17 6.06
C ASN A 73 3.95 -10.97 6.47
N THR A 74 4.88 -11.50 5.67
CA THR A 74 6.31 -11.17 5.78
C THR A 74 6.65 -9.91 4.97
N GLY A 75 7.89 -9.42 5.05
CA GLY A 75 8.33 -8.28 4.23
C GLY A 75 7.90 -6.90 4.73
N LYS A 76 7.58 -6.78 6.03
CA LYS A 76 7.25 -5.52 6.70
C LYS A 76 8.50 -4.65 6.89
N ASP A 77 8.43 -3.38 6.52
CA ASP A 77 9.47 -2.38 6.81
C ASP A 77 9.33 -1.75 8.21
N GLU A 78 10.26 -0.86 8.56
CA GLU A 78 10.25 -0.15 9.85
C GLU A 78 9.04 0.79 10.00
N SER A 79 8.49 1.27 8.89
CA SER A 79 7.30 2.14 8.87
C SER A 79 5.99 1.34 8.97
N GLY A 80 6.02 0.02 8.82
CA GLY A 80 4.82 -0.84 8.90
C GLY A 80 4.18 -1.16 7.54
N ARG A 81 4.86 -0.86 6.42
CA ARG A 81 4.42 -1.22 5.07
C ARG A 81 4.99 -2.56 4.65
N TYR A 82 4.27 -3.29 3.82
CA TYR A 82 4.62 -4.65 3.41
C TYR A 82 4.95 -4.68 1.92
N LEU A 83 6.13 -5.18 1.54
CA LEU A 83 6.49 -5.42 0.15
C LEU A 83 5.60 -6.52 -0.44
N VAL A 84 4.87 -6.21 -1.52
CA VAL A 84 3.95 -7.16 -2.17
C VAL A 84 4.32 -7.44 -3.63
N SER A 85 5.01 -6.53 -4.31
CA SER A 85 5.44 -6.72 -5.69
C SER A 85 6.56 -5.74 -6.08
N TYR A 86 7.08 -5.92 -7.29
CA TYR A 86 7.93 -4.98 -7.99
C TYR A 86 7.21 -4.46 -9.25
N LEU A 87 7.49 -3.23 -9.65
CA LEU A 87 6.98 -2.57 -10.85
C LEU A 87 8.14 -1.98 -11.63
N THR A 88 8.24 -2.28 -12.92
CA THR A 88 9.25 -1.68 -13.81
C THR A 88 8.60 -0.64 -14.72
N ILE A 89 9.10 0.58 -14.67
CA ILE A 89 8.75 1.65 -15.61
C ILE A 89 9.87 1.76 -16.65
N LYS A 90 9.49 1.81 -17.92
CA LYS A 90 10.41 1.86 -19.08
C LYS A 90 10.31 3.18 -19.81
#